data_AF-A0A7M3XVJ5-F1
#
_entry.id   AF-A0A7M3XVJ5-F1
#
_cell.length_a   1.000
_cell.length_b   1.000
_cell.length_c   1.000
_cell.angle_alpha   90.00
_cell.angle_beta   90.00
_cell.angle_gamma   90.00
#
_symmetry.space_group_name_H-M   'P 1'
#
loop_
_entity.id
_entity.type
_entity.pdbx_description
1 polymer ?
#
loop_
_entity_poly.entity_id
_entity_poly.type
_entity_poly.pdbx_seq_one_letter_code
_entity_poly.pdbx_strand_id
1 'polypeptide(L)' 'MEHACVAWEGTPVEDPRALAMALDAVDVSGDLVVLAADVLASERHLAAAVAMASRRWVRGRAVGRTLGAELMRCLAGSH' A
#
# COMPACT_ATOMS: atom_id res chain seq x y z
N MET A 1 -1.49 -8.83 -15.66
CA MET A 1 -0.49 -8.69 -14.58
C MET A 1 -1.25 -8.75 -13.27
N GLU A 2 -1.11 -9.84 -12.53
CA GLU A 2 -1.57 -9.90 -11.14
C GLU A 2 -0.65 -9.02 -10.31
N HIS A 3 -1.18 -7.94 -9.72
CA HIS A 3 -0.49 -7.24 -8.65
C HIS A 3 -0.54 -8.15 -7.43
N ALA A 4 0.45 -9.02 -7.29
CA ALA A 4 0.60 -9.86 -6.11
C ALA A 4 0.92 -8.94 -4.93
N CYS A 5 -0.10 -8.54 -4.18
CA CYS A 5 0.10 -7.91 -2.89
C CYS A 5 0.56 -8.99 -1.92
N VAL A 6 1.88 -9.06 -1.71
CA VAL A 6 2.45 -9.89 -0.66
C VAL A 6 2.42 -9.07 0.62
N ALA A 7 1.49 -9.39 1.52
CA ALA A 7 1.60 -8.92 2.90
C ALA A 7 2.69 -9.74 3.57
N TRP A 8 3.81 -9.10 3.91
CA TRP A 8 4.91 -9.73 4.63
C TRP A 8 4.95 -9.15 6.05
N GLU A 9 4.66 -9.98 7.05
CA GLU A 9 4.84 -9.62 8.45
C GLU A 9 6.32 -9.81 8.80
N GLY A 10 7.03 -8.69 8.96
CA GLY A 10 8.46 -8.67 9.27
C GLY A 10 8.74 -8.70 10.78
N THR A 11 10.02 -8.79 11.13
CA THR A 11 10.48 -8.55 12.51
C THR A 11 10.11 -7.13 12.98
N PRO A 12 9.93 -6.92 14.30
CA PRO A 12 9.67 -5.60 14.84
C PRO A 12 10.73 -4.58 14.38
N VAL A 13 10.28 -3.41 13.93
CA VAL A 13 11.14 -2.34 13.45
C VAL A 13 11.36 -1.33 14.57
N GLU A 14 12.60 -1.14 15.01
CA GLU A 14 12.95 -0.21 16.09
C GLU A 14 12.74 1.26 15.70
N ASP A 15 13.03 1.62 14.44
CA ASP A 15 12.80 2.96 13.89
C ASP A 15 11.95 2.90 12.60
N PRO A 16 10.60 2.93 12.74
CA PRO A 16 9.69 2.92 11.59
C PRO A 16 9.89 4.08 10.63
N ARG A 17 10.38 5.22 11.13
CA ARG A 17 10.62 6.42 10.32
C ARG A 17 11.85 6.24 9.45
N ALA A 18 12.94 5.70 10.00
CA ALA A 18 14.13 5.38 9.22
C ALA A 18 13.82 4.35 8.13
N LEU A 19 12.99 3.34 8.41
CA LEU A 19 12.54 2.39 7.40
C LEU A 19 11.74 3.06 6.28
N ALA A 20 10.77 3.90 6.62
CA ALA A 20 9.99 4.64 5.63
C ALA A 20 10.88 5.51 4.72
N MET A 21 11.83 6.24 5.32
CA MET A 21 12.78 7.07 4.56
C MET A 21 13.70 6.24 3.65
N ALA A 22 14.16 5.08 4.13
CA ALA A 22 14.98 4.18 3.33
C ALA A 22 14.19 3.59 2.15
N LEU A 23 12.91 3.28 2.36
CA LEU A 23 12.02 2.77 1.32
C LEU A 23 11.67 3.84 0.29
N ASP A 24 11.37 5.07 0.71
CA ASP A 24 11.14 6.20 -0.20
C ASP A 24 12.36 6.48 -1.09
N ALA A 25 13.58 6.21 -0.59
CA ALA A 25 14.81 6.39 -1.35
C ALA A 25 15.03 5.30 -2.43
N VAL A 26 14.45 4.10 -2.27
CA VAL A 26 14.63 2.97 -3.21
C VAL A 26 13.41 2.71 -4.08
N ASP A 27 12.21 3.07 -3.62
CA ASP A 27 10.95 2.91 -4.35
C ASP A 27 10.62 4.15 -5.18
N VAL A 28 11.30 4.25 -6.32
CA VAL A 28 11.12 5.38 -7.24
C VAL A 28 9.74 5.33 -7.94
N SER A 29 9.10 4.16 -8.03
CA SER A 29 7.77 4.03 -8.64
C SER A 29 6.61 4.30 -7.66
N GLY A 30 6.87 4.27 -6.35
CA GLY A 30 5.87 4.50 -5.32
C GLY A 30 4.82 3.38 -5.26
N ASP A 31 5.25 2.15 -5.54
CA ASP A 31 4.42 0.95 -5.55
C ASP A 31 4.50 0.19 -4.21
N LEU A 32 5.55 0.41 -3.42
CA LEU A 32 5.70 -0.12 -2.07
C LEU A 32 4.93 0.75 -1.07
N VAL A 33 4.28 0.08 -0.14
CA VAL A 33 3.54 0.74 0.94
C VAL A 33 3.92 0.08 2.25
N VAL A 34 4.33 0.89 3.22
CA VAL A 34 4.55 0.46 4.60
C VAL A 34 3.28 0.71 5.39
N LEU A 35 2.76 -0.33 6.00
CA LEU A 35 1.61 -0.27 6.90
C LEU A 35 2.06 -0.68 8.30
N ALA A 36 1.67 0.10 9.29
CA ALA A 36 1.74 -0.38 10.66
C ALA A 36 0.70 -1.49 10.87
N ALA A 37 1.05 -2.51 11.67
CA ALA A 37 0.23 -3.70 11.84
C ALA A 37 -1.17 -3.38 12.40
N ASP A 38 -1.29 -2.32 13.19
CA ASP A 38 -2.54 -1.86 13.81
C ASP A 38 -3.49 -1.12 12.84
N VAL A 39 -3.01 -0.71 11.66
CA VAL A 39 -3.83 -0.06 10.63
C VAL A 39 -4.73 -1.07 9.91
N LEU A 40 -4.35 -2.34 9.90
CA LEU A 40 -5.09 -3.39 9.21
C LEU A 40 -6.12 -4.05 10.14
N ALA A 41 -7.39 -3.73 9.92
CA ALA A 41 -8.49 -4.39 10.62
C ALA A 41 -8.58 -5.91 10.36
N SER A 42 -8.17 -6.38 9.18
CA SER A 42 -8.05 -7.80 8.82
C SER A 42 -7.31 -7.96 7.48
N GLU A 43 -6.80 -9.15 7.18
CA GLU A 43 -6.26 -9.48 5.85
C GLU A 43 -7.30 -9.25 4.74
N ARG A 44 -8.58 -9.53 5.03
CA ARG A 44 -9.69 -9.27 4.09
C ARG A 44 -9.85 -7.79 3.77
N HIS A 45 -9.60 -6.91 4.74
CA HIS A 45 -9.61 -5.46 4.53
C HIS A 45 -8.49 -5.04 3.56
N LEU A 46 -7.27 -5.56 3.77
CA LEU A 46 -6.16 -5.31 2.86
C LEU A 46 -6.45 -5.81 1.44
N ALA A 47 -6.92 -7.05 1.31
CA ALA A 47 -7.24 -7.63 0.01
C ALA A 47 -8.31 -6.81 -0.75
N ALA A 48 -9.33 -6.31 -0.05
CA ALA A 48 -10.35 -5.45 -0.65
C ALA A 48 -9.79 -4.12 -1.15
N ALA A 49 -8.91 -3.48 -0.37
CA ALA A 49 -8.27 -2.22 -0.74
C ALA A 49 -7.34 -2.39 -1.94
N VAL A 50 -6.51 -3.44 -1.95
CA VAL A 50 -5.62 -3.81 -3.07
C VAL A 50 -6.43 -4.03 -4.34
N ALA A 51 -7.50 -4.82 -4.26
CA ALA A 51 -8.34 -5.10 -5.42
C ALA A 51 -9.02 -3.83 -5.95
N MET A 52 -9.44 -2.92 -5.08
CA MET A 52 -10.03 -1.64 -5.48
C MET A 52 -9.03 -0.71 -6.15
N ALA A 53 -7.86 -0.50 -5.53
CA ALA A 53 -6.79 0.33 -6.07
C ALA A 53 -6.32 -0.18 -7.43
N SER A 54 -6.06 -1.49 -7.53
CA SER A 54 -5.63 -2.14 -8.79
C SER A 54 -6.67 -1.97 -9.89
N ARG A 55 -7.96 -2.18 -9.60
CA ARG A 55 -9.04 -1.97 -10.58
C ARG A 55 -9.13 -0.53 -11.06
N ARG A 56 -8.97 0.45 -10.16
CA ARG A 56 -8.99 1.88 -10.51
C ARG A 56 -7.79 2.24 -11.36
N TRP A 57 -6.61 1.74 -11.00
CA TRP A 57 -5.35 1.97 -11.73
C TRP A 57 -5.43 1.46 -13.17
N VAL A 58 -5.77 0.17 -13.35
CA VAL A 58 -5.89 -0.46 -14.68
C VAL A 58 -6.93 0.23 -15.56
N ARG A 59 -7.99 0.79 -14.96
CA ARG A 59 -9.05 1.52 -15.69
C ARG A 59 -8.74 2.99 -15.93
N GLY A 60 -7.58 3.51 -15.51
CA GLY A 60 -7.25 4.94 -15.62
C GLY A 60 -8.14 5.84 -14.77
N ARG A 61 -8.67 5.32 -13.65
CA ARG A 61 -9.55 6.04 -12.71
C ARG A 61 -8.94 6.23 -11.32
N ALA A 62 -7.66 5.91 -11.17
CA ALA A 62 -6.94 6.19 -9.93
C ALA A 62 -6.79 7.70 -9.74
N VAL A 63 -6.88 8.14 -8.49
CA VAL A 63 -6.65 9.55 -8.07
C VAL A 63 -5.23 9.71 -7.53
N GLY A 64 -4.69 8.65 -6.91
CA GLY A 64 -3.30 8.58 -6.49
C GLY A 64 -2.34 8.73 -7.68
N ARG A 65 -1.20 9.39 -7.44
CA ARG A 65 -0.14 9.56 -8.45
C ARG A 65 0.65 8.26 -8.71
N THR A 66 0.58 7.32 -7.77
CA THR A 66 1.19 5.99 -7.83
C THR A 66 0.19 4.94 -7.36
N LEU A 67 0.45 3.65 -7.65
CA LEU A 67 -0.43 2.58 -7.19
C LEU A 67 -0.45 2.49 -5.66
N GLY A 68 0.71 2.68 -5.00
CA GLY A 68 0.80 2.74 -3.55
C GLY A 68 -0.02 3.89 -2.94
N ALA A 69 -0.01 5.07 -3.56
CA ALA A 69 -0.83 6.20 -3.11
C ALA A 69 -2.34 5.92 -3.26
N GLU A 70 -2.77 5.26 -4.35
CA GLU A 70 -4.16 4.86 -4.52
C GLU A 70 -4.57 3.77 -3.51
N LEU A 71 -3.67 2.85 -3.17
CA LEU A 71 -3.89 1.86 -2.11
C LEU A 71 -4.11 2.53 -0.75
N MET A 72 -3.25 3.48 -0.37
CA MET A 72 -3.40 4.22 0.89
C MET A 72 -4.73 4.97 0.96
N ARG A 73 -5.19 5.57 -0.15
CA ARG A 73 -6.53 6.19 -0.22
C ARG A 73 -7.66 5.18 -0.01
N CYS A 74 -7.55 4.00 -0.63
CA CYS A 74 -8.53 2.92 -0.47
C CYS A 74 -8.58 2.39 0.96
N LEU A 75 -7.43 2.24 1.63
CA LEU A 75 -7.32 1.83 3.03
C LEU A 75 -7.90 2.88 3.99
N ALA A 76 -7.71 4.16 3.70
CA ALA A 76 -8.26 5.26 4.50
C ALA A 76 -9.78 5.47 4.33
N GLY A 77 -10.46 4.71 3.45
CA GLY A 77 -11.88 4.91 3.13
C GLY A 77 -12.16 6.23 2.41
N SER A 78 -11.13 6.89 1.87
CA SER A 78 -11.26 8.15 1.14
C SER A 78 -11.70 7.85 -0.29
N HIS A 79 -13.02 7.85 -0.51
CA HIS A 79 -13.63 7.55 -1.80
C HIS A 79 -13.41 8.63 -2.85
#